data_AF-A0A7S7QFN0-F1
#
_entry.id   AF-A0A7S7QFN0-F1
#
_cell.length_a   1.000
_cell.length_b   1.000
_cell.length_c   1.000
_cell.angle_alpha   90.00
_cell.angle_beta   90.00
_cell.angle_gamma   90.00
#
_symmetry.space_group_name_H-M   'P 1'
#
loop_
_entity.id
_entity.type
_entity.pdbx_description
1 polymer ?
#
loop_
_entity_poly.entity_id
_entity_poly.type
_entity_poly.pdbx_seq_one_letter_code
_entity_poly.pdbx_strand_id
1 'polypeptide(L)' 'MPEEIRVRLLKRAIDRVGHEGPAELGKVETLLAAMDEALDGTLGQRESKLKQTLAGAVISVAAGRIRIGPAPPRRARSR' A
#
# COMPACT_ATOMS: atom_id res chain seq x y z
N MET A 1 -15.78 0.26 10.30
CA MET A 1 -16.06 0.70 8.90
C MET A 1 -16.22 -0.56 8.06
N PRO A 2 -17.18 -0.64 7.11
CA PRO A 2 -17.33 -1.83 6.28
C PRO A 2 -16.08 -2.10 5.41
N GLU A 3 -15.74 -3.37 5.22
CA GLU A 3 -14.54 -3.80 4.48
C GLU A 3 -14.54 -3.30 3.02
N GLU A 4 -15.68 -3.42 2.33
CA GLU A 4 -15.88 -2.94 0.97
C GLU A 4 -15.51 -1.46 0.80
N ILE A 5 -15.86 -0.63 1.80
CA ILE A 5 -15.55 0.80 1.78
C ILE A 5 -14.05 1.03 1.95
N ARG A 6 -13.37 0.25 2.80
CA ARG A 6 -11.91 0.32 2.97
C ARG A 6 -11.19 -0.05 1.68
N VAL A 7 -11.60 -1.15 1.04
CA VAL A 7 -11.03 -1.60 -0.25
C VAL A 7 -11.22 -0.53 -1.32
N ARG A 8 -12.43 0.00 -1.48
CA ARG A 8 -12.72 1.06 -2.47
C ARG A 8 -11.95 2.34 -2.22
N LEU A 9 -11.83 2.76 -0.95
CA LEU A 9 -11.08 3.95 -0.58
C LEU A 9 -9.59 3.78 -0.88
N LEU A 10 -9.01 2.65 -0.50
CA LEU A 10 -7.60 2.33 -0.77
C LEU A 10 -7.33 2.27 -2.26
N LYS A 11 -8.16 1.54 -3.03
CA LYS A 11 -8.08 1.47 -4.49
C LYS A 11 -8.10 2.86 -5.12
N ARG A 12 -9.05 3.72 -4.71
CA ARG A 12 -9.15 5.10 -5.24
C ARG A 12 -7.90 5.93 -4.91
N ALA A 13 -7.33 5.78 -3.72
CA ALA A 13 -6.11 6.49 -3.34
C ALA A 13 -4.91 6.04 -4.18
N ILE A 14 -4.79 4.73 -4.41
CA ILE A 14 -3.74 4.14 -5.26
C ILE A 14 -3.91 4.59 -6.71
N ASP A 15 -5.11 4.46 -7.29
CA ASP A 15 -5.39 4.85 -8.68
C ASP A 15 -5.15 6.35 -8.93
N ARG A 16 -5.31 7.19 -7.90
CA ARG A 16 -5.04 8.63 -7.98
C ARG A 16 -3.55 8.97 -7.99
N VAL A 17 -2.73 8.17 -7.33
CA VAL A 17 -1.30 8.47 -7.08
C VAL A 17 -0.38 7.65 -7.99
N GLY A 18 -0.79 6.43 -8.31
CA GLY A 18 -0.10 5.52 -9.18
C GLY A 18 -0.18 5.94 -10.63
N HIS A 19 0.86 5.61 -11.40
CA HIS A 19 0.99 5.97 -12.80
C HIS A 19 1.08 4.75 -13.73
N GLU A 20 0.84 3.53 -13.21
CA GLU A 20 0.98 2.27 -13.96
C GLU A 20 -0.38 1.62 -14.31
N GLY A 21 -1.47 2.39 -14.27
CA GLY A 21 -2.83 1.91 -14.53
C GLY A 21 -3.62 1.57 -13.26
N PRO A 22 -4.87 1.10 -13.40
CA PRO A 22 -5.74 0.83 -12.26
C PRO A 22 -5.24 -0.36 -11.44
N ALA A 23 -5.27 -0.25 -10.12
CA ALA A 23 -4.94 -1.35 -9.23
C ALA A 23 -5.96 -2.50 -9.34
N GLU A 24 -5.48 -3.73 -9.43
CA GLU A 24 -6.32 -4.93 -9.42
C GLU A 24 -6.93 -5.18 -8.04
N LEU A 25 -8.21 -5.56 -8.00
CA LEU A 25 -8.96 -5.70 -6.75
C LEU A 25 -8.31 -6.70 -5.77
N GLY A 26 -7.95 -7.90 -6.22
CA GLY A 26 -7.34 -8.92 -5.35
C GLY A 26 -5.99 -8.50 -4.75
N LYS A 27 -5.22 -7.65 -5.46
CA LYS A 27 -3.98 -7.08 -4.94
C LYS A 27 -4.24 -6.00 -3.89
N VAL A 28 -5.32 -5.22 -4.05
CA VAL A 28 -5.75 -4.23 -3.06
C VAL A 28 -6.25 -4.91 -1.78
N GLU A 29 -7.01 -6.00 -1.89
CA GLU A 29 -7.49 -6.79 -0.74
C GLU A 29 -6.31 -7.38 0.06
N THR A 30 -5.34 -7.96 -0.65
CA THR A 30 -4.12 -8.50 -0.01
C THR A 30 -3.32 -7.40 0.69
N LEU A 31 -3.17 -6.23 0.05
CA LEU A 31 -2.51 -5.07 0.66
C LEU A 31 -3.26 -4.59 1.90
N LEU A 32 -4.61 -4.59 1.86
CA LEU A 32 -5.44 -4.16 2.98
C LEU A 32 -5.25 -5.06 4.21
N ALA A 33 -5.20 -6.39 4.02
CA ALA A 33 -4.91 -7.33 5.08
C ALA A 33 -3.51 -7.11 5.69
N ALA A 34 -2.48 -6.92 4.85
CA ALA A 34 -1.12 -6.61 5.31
C ALA A 34 -1.04 -5.27 6.07
N MET A 35 -1.85 -4.29 5.70
CA MET A 35 -1.96 -3.02 6.43
C MET A 35 -2.62 -3.19 7.79
N ASP A 36 -3.65 -4.03 7.90
CA ASP A 36 -4.30 -4.33 9.18
C ASP A 36 -3.33 -4.99 10.14
N GLU A 37 -2.57 -6.01 9.70
CA GLU A 37 -1.52 -6.63 10.52
C GLU A 37 -0.45 -5.63 10.98
N ALA A 38 -0.06 -4.70 10.11
CA ALA A 38 0.92 -3.66 10.45
C ALA A 38 0.37 -2.59 11.42
N LEU A 39 -0.94 -2.31 11.38
CA LEU A 39 -1.60 -1.32 12.24
C LEU A 39 -1.97 -1.89 13.61
N ASP A 40 -2.41 -3.14 13.66
CA ASP A 40 -2.78 -3.84 14.89
C ASP A 40 -1.56 -4.21 15.74
N GLY A 41 -0.35 -4.03 15.20
CA GLY A 41 0.90 -4.28 15.92
C GLY A 41 1.13 -5.77 16.22
N THR A 42 0.40 -6.65 15.53
CA THR A 42 0.63 -8.10 15.55
C THR A 42 2.01 -8.44 14.99
N LEU A 43 2.50 -7.62 14.05
CA LEU A 43 3.91 -7.52 13.71
C LEU A 43 4.63 -6.77 14.85
N GLY A 44 5.53 -7.44 15.57
CA GLY A 44 6.23 -6.85 16.73
C GLY A 44 6.84 -5.48 16.42
N GLN A 45 7.17 -4.66 17.43
CA GLN A 45 7.51 -3.23 17.21
C GLN A 45 8.60 -2.95 16.16
N ARG A 46 9.52 -3.90 15.90
CA ARG A 46 10.53 -3.83 14.82
C ARG A 46 9.98 -4.13 13.41
N GLU A 47 8.90 -4.89 13.30
CA GLU A 47 8.28 -5.40 12.06
C GLU A 47 6.99 -4.68 11.67
N SER A 48 6.44 -3.81 12.52
CA SER A 48 5.26 -2.94 12.25
C SER A 48 5.41 -1.95 11.06
N LYS A 49 6.48 -2.09 10.26
CA LYS A 49 6.75 -1.23 9.11
C LYS A 49 6.40 -1.98 7.82
N LEU A 50 5.25 -1.68 7.25
CA LEU A 50 4.89 -2.11 5.90
C LEU A 50 5.47 -1.13 4.88
N LYS A 51 6.06 -1.64 3.79
CA LYS A 51 6.38 -0.86 2.59
C LYS A 51 6.20 -1.71 1.35
N GLN A 52 5.17 -1.43 0.57
CA GLN A 52 4.81 -2.15 -0.65
C GLN A 52 4.57 -1.19 -1.81
N THR A 53 4.72 -1.66 -3.05
CA THR A 53 4.39 -0.90 -4.25
C THR A 53 3.26 -1.59 -5.00
N LEU A 54 2.23 -0.84 -5.38
CA LEU A 54 1.11 -1.34 -6.18
C LEU A 54 0.68 -0.28 -7.20
N ALA A 55 0.54 -0.68 -8.47
CA ALA A 55 0.09 0.17 -9.57
C ALA A 55 0.88 1.49 -9.73
N GLY A 56 2.19 1.49 -9.48
CA GLY A 56 3.02 2.70 -9.52
C GLY A 56 2.85 3.64 -8.33
N ALA A 57 2.22 3.20 -7.23
CA ALA A 57 2.21 3.91 -5.95
C ALA A 57 2.99 3.11 -4.90
N VAL A 58 3.74 3.79 -4.04
CA VAL A 58 4.35 3.23 -2.83
C VAL A 58 3.41 3.48 -1.65
N ILE A 59 3.07 2.42 -0.96
CA ILE A 59 2.24 2.39 0.25
C ILE A 59 3.13 1.99 1.42
N SER A 60 3.10 2.78 2.49
CA SER A 60 3.84 2.44 3.71
C SER A 60 3.02 2.69 4.96
N VAL A 61 3.16 1.80 5.94
CA VAL A 61 2.64 1.96 7.30
C VAL A 61 3.82 2.05 8.23
N ALA A 62 3.88 3.11 9.04
CA ALA A 62 4.90 3.24 10.08
C ALA A 62 4.38 4.14 11.20
N ALA A 63 4.60 3.73 12.46
CA ALA A 63 4.18 4.47 13.65
C ALA A 63 2.69 4.86 13.61
N GLY A 64 1.82 3.91 13.22
CA GLY A 64 0.37 4.12 13.10
C GLY A 64 -0.06 5.07 11.99
N ARG A 65 0.84 5.42 11.06
CA ARG A 65 0.56 6.34 9.94
C ARG A 65 0.68 5.63 8.60
N ILE A 66 -0.33 5.82 7.76
CA ILE A 66 -0.36 5.37 6.37
C ILE A 66 0.17 6.51 5.49
N ARG A 67 1.11 6.19 4.59
CA ARG A 67 1.55 7.08 3.52
C ARG A 67 1.38 6.39 2.17
N ILE A 68 0.84 7.12 1.20
CA ILE A 68 0.69 6.70 -0.19
C ILE A 68 1.33 7.81 -1.05
N GLY A 69 2.31 7.46 -1.87
CA GLY A 69 3.01 8.39 -2.76
C GLY A 69 3.36 7.72 -4.09
N PRO A 70 3.74 8.49 -5.11
CA PRO A 70 4.14 7.91 -6.40
C PRO A 70 5.36 7.01 -6.21
N ALA A 71 5.41 5.89 -6.91
CA ALA A 71 6.56 5.01 -6.89
C ALA A 71 7.77 5.72 -7.52
N PRO A 72 8.96 5.61 -6.92
CA PRO A 72 10.15 6.21 -7.49
C PRO A 72 10.43 5.60 -8.87
N PRO A 73 10.97 6.39 -9.83
CA PRO A 73 11.37 5.87 -11.13
C PRO A 73 12.31 4.67 -10.96
N ARG A 74 12.02 3.57 -11.67
CA ARG A 74 12.90 2.40 -11.66
C ARG A 74 14.27 2.83 -12.18
N ARG A 75 15.28 2.84 -11.30
CA ARG A 75 16.67 3.09 -11.71
C ARG A 75 17.06 1.97 -12.66
N ALA A 76 17.31 2.29 -13.93
CA ALA A 76 17.87 1.33 -14.87
C ALA A 76 19.18 0.81 -14.27
N ARG A 77 19.26 -0.49 -14.00
CA ARG A 77 20.50 -1.12 -13.57
C ARG A 77 21.45 -0.98 -14.77
N SER A 78 22.49 -0.15 -14.67
CA SER A 78 23.54 -0.15 -15.69
C SER A 78 24.10 -1.57 -15.74
N ARG A 79 24.09 -2.16 -16.93
CA ARG A 79 24.75 -3.44 -17.19
C ARG A 79 26.25 -3.33 -16.94
#